data_AF-A0A0B2UI81-F1
#
_entry.id   AF-A0A0B2UI81-F1
#
_cell.length_a   1.000
_cell.length_b   1.000
_cell.length_c   1.000
_cell.angle_alpha   90.00
_cell.angle_beta   90.00
_cell.angle_gamma   90.00
#
_symmetry.space_group_name_H-M   'P 1'
#
loop_
_entity.id
_entity.type
_entity.pdbx_description
1 polymer ?
#
loop_
_entity_poly.entity_id
_entity_poly.type
_entity_poly.pdbx_seq_one_letter_code
_entity_poly.pdbx_strand_id
1 'polypeptide(L)'
;MGYVSMNSVNLIKPYDGFELNDDGMKYKKMGEDILRSKSLGVVILSGGQGTRLGITQPKGLFTIKGKTLFEWHMERIQELVKSYCAKISVFVMTSSFTDKEVKEYFQKRDFGLSIQFFMQSNSVSVDVNGKPLQCFGKDIESPYGNGDIFKAIQQVSLEGIDALNVISIDNVLAKILDPVFVGAFYSREYDVLSKSVTKGENESVGAFLMSNSKLVIREYSESVGDSSGECGIQGNICNHIFKTSFVKSMRSVDLKEHKAFKAIPYSVGNELIKPSSPNGYKKETFIFDCFEYTDKNGVMNVPREKEFSPLKNGQGSVSDNPMTCTFAVEKHRSEASS
;
A
#
# COMPACT_ATOMS: atom_id res chain seq x y z
N MET A 1 -8.26 21.13 11.96
CA MET A 1 -7.88 20.02 11.06
C MET A 1 -7.22 20.66 9.86
N GLY A 2 -5.96 20.32 9.54
CA GLY A 2 -5.22 20.95 8.45
C GLY A 2 -4.43 19.91 7.67
N TYR A 3 -4.29 20.08 6.36
CA TYR A 3 -3.53 19.12 5.55
C TYR A 3 -2.06 19.14 5.95
N VAL A 4 -1.42 17.97 5.86
CA VAL A 4 0.04 17.92 5.83
C VAL A 4 0.45 18.44 4.46
N SER A 5 1.18 19.53 4.44
CA SER A 5 1.66 20.19 3.22
C SER A 5 3.18 20.39 3.27
N MET A 6 3.77 20.88 2.18
CA MET A 6 5.21 21.18 2.12
C MET A 6 5.69 22.17 3.21
N ASN A 7 4.76 22.96 3.75
CA ASN A 7 5.04 23.93 4.82
C ASN A 7 4.87 23.35 6.23
N SER A 8 4.39 22.11 6.37
CA SER A 8 4.22 21.47 7.68
C SER A 8 5.57 21.20 8.34
N VAL A 9 5.71 21.63 9.60
CA VAL A 9 6.95 21.50 10.40
C VAL A 9 7.36 20.04 10.61
N ASN A 10 6.39 19.12 10.69
CA ASN A 10 6.63 17.71 10.98
C ASN A 10 6.77 16.83 9.71
N LEU A 11 6.74 17.43 8.52
CA LEU A 11 6.97 16.70 7.27
C LEU A 11 8.48 16.49 7.06
N ILE A 12 8.91 15.24 6.92
CA ILE A 12 10.30 14.91 6.58
C ILE A 12 10.50 15.18 5.08
N LYS A 13 11.46 16.05 4.75
CA LYS A 13 11.78 16.47 3.38
C LYS A 13 13.27 16.21 3.12
N PRO A 14 13.66 14.98 2.77
CA PRO A 14 15.07 14.62 2.61
C PRO A 14 15.63 14.97 1.22
N TYR A 15 14.85 15.64 0.37
CA TYR A 15 15.21 15.96 -1.01
C TYR A 15 15.07 17.45 -1.30
N ASP A 16 16.04 17.99 -2.03
CA ASP A 16 15.96 19.28 -2.71
C ASP A 16 15.77 18.99 -4.22
N GLY A 17 14.51 19.02 -4.66
CA GLY A 17 14.12 18.53 -5.97
C GLY A 17 14.32 17.02 -6.07
N PHE A 18 15.34 16.58 -6.82
CA PHE A 18 15.65 15.16 -7.03
C PHE A 18 16.87 14.67 -6.23
N GLU A 19 17.64 15.60 -5.65
CA GLU A 19 18.88 15.30 -4.94
C GLU A 19 18.67 15.25 -3.44
N LEU A 20 19.48 14.49 -2.72
CA LEU A 20 19.41 14.43 -1.26
C LEU A 20 20.01 15.71 -0.67
N ASN A 21 19.32 16.29 0.31
CA ASN A 21 19.88 17.32 1.17
C ASN A 21 20.68 16.70 2.33
N ASP A 22 21.23 17.51 3.23
CA ASP A 22 22.06 17.05 4.35
C ASP A 22 21.36 16.03 5.26
N ASP A 23 20.09 16.27 5.57
CA ASP A 23 19.26 15.33 6.34
C ASP A 23 19.06 14.03 5.56
N GLY A 24 18.77 14.12 4.25
CA GLY A 24 18.64 12.96 3.37
C GLY A 24 19.91 12.11 3.30
N MET A 25 21.08 12.74 3.19
CA MET A 25 22.38 12.06 3.20
C MET A 25 22.66 11.37 4.54
N LYS A 26 22.32 12.03 5.65
CA LYS A 26 22.44 11.46 7.00
C LYS A 26 21.53 10.25 7.17
N TYR A 27 20.25 10.36 6.78
CA TYR A 27 19.32 9.24 6.83
C TYR A 27 19.78 8.09 5.94
N LYS A 28 20.23 8.37 4.71
CA LYS A 28 20.77 7.34 3.81
C LYS A 28 21.86 6.51 4.51
N LYS A 29 22.89 7.18 5.05
CA LYS A 29 24.00 6.49 5.74
C LYS A 29 23.49 5.60 6.88
N MET A 30 22.62 6.13 7.73
CA MET A 30 22.04 5.36 8.85
C MET A 30 21.22 4.17 8.35
N GLY A 31 20.41 4.35 7.31
CA GLY A 31 19.58 3.28 6.75
C GLY A 31 20.40 2.17 6.10
N GLU A 32 21.51 2.50 5.45
CA GLU A 32 22.43 1.49 4.92
C GLU A 32 23.05 0.64 6.05
N ASP A 33 23.44 1.26 7.17
CA ASP A 33 23.95 0.53 8.34
C ASP A 33 22.87 -0.36 8.97
N ILE A 34 21.63 0.10 9.00
CA ILE A 34 20.48 -0.69 9.45
C ILE A 34 20.22 -1.88 8.54
N LEU A 35 20.25 -1.69 7.22
CA LEU A 35 20.05 -2.77 6.24
C LEU A 35 21.10 -3.88 6.40
N ARG A 36 22.34 -3.52 6.76
CA ARG A 36 23.43 -4.49 7.01
C ARG A 36 23.31 -5.21 8.36
N SER A 37 22.69 -4.59 9.36
CA SER A 37 22.76 -5.05 10.76
C SER A 37 21.45 -5.64 11.30
N LYS A 38 20.30 -5.20 10.80
CA LYS A 38 18.97 -5.62 11.27
C LYS A 38 18.31 -6.62 10.34
N SER A 39 17.35 -7.37 10.87
CA SER A 39 16.46 -8.21 10.06
C SER A 39 15.17 -7.44 9.78
N LEU A 40 14.84 -7.24 8.52
CA LEU A 40 13.69 -6.44 8.09
C LEU A 40 12.72 -7.31 7.29
N GLY A 41 11.45 -6.95 7.33
CA GLY A 41 10.42 -7.58 6.52
C GLY A 41 9.87 -6.64 5.46
N VAL A 42 9.42 -7.22 4.34
CA VAL A 42 8.65 -6.53 3.32
C VAL A 42 7.28 -7.19 3.24
N VAL A 43 6.21 -6.39 3.28
CA VAL A 43 4.84 -6.88 3.07
C VAL A 43 4.30 -6.29 1.78
N ILE A 44 3.89 -7.15 0.84
CA ILE A 44 3.25 -6.73 -0.40
C ILE A 44 1.74 -6.98 -0.29
N LEU A 45 0.96 -5.90 -0.29
CA LEU A 45 -0.50 -5.96 -0.29
C LEU A 45 -1.00 -6.32 -1.69
N SER A 46 -1.39 -7.58 -1.90
CA SER A 46 -1.80 -8.14 -3.19
C SER A 46 -3.20 -8.80 -3.15
N GLY A 47 -4.08 -8.25 -2.31
CA GLY A 47 -5.45 -8.73 -2.15
C GLY A 47 -6.40 -8.35 -3.30
N GLY A 48 -6.03 -7.38 -4.13
CA GLY A 48 -6.89 -6.83 -5.19
C GLY A 48 -6.76 -7.55 -6.53
N GLN A 49 -7.91 -7.80 -7.18
CA GLN A 49 -7.96 -8.23 -8.59
C GLN A 49 -7.78 -7.03 -9.53
N GLY A 50 -7.28 -7.29 -10.74
CA GLY A 50 -7.10 -6.27 -11.78
C GLY A 50 -8.39 -5.89 -12.54
N THR A 51 -9.57 -5.94 -11.92
CA THR A 51 -10.85 -5.79 -12.63
C THR A 51 -11.00 -4.46 -13.36
N ARG A 52 -10.50 -3.36 -12.79
CA ARG A 52 -10.43 -2.04 -13.46
C ARG A 52 -9.49 -1.98 -14.67
N LEU A 53 -8.58 -2.94 -14.78
CA LEU A 53 -7.68 -3.12 -15.93
C LEU A 53 -8.31 -4.02 -17.00
N GLY A 54 -9.52 -4.53 -16.78
CA GLY A 54 -10.20 -5.47 -17.68
C GLY A 54 -9.73 -6.93 -17.54
N ILE A 55 -9.00 -7.27 -16.47
CA ILE A 55 -8.52 -8.63 -16.22
C ILE A 55 -9.13 -9.22 -14.95
N THR A 56 -9.29 -10.54 -14.93
CA THR A 56 -9.77 -11.29 -13.75
C THR A 56 -8.63 -11.78 -12.85
N GLN A 57 -7.40 -11.77 -13.35
CA GLN A 57 -6.21 -12.23 -12.63
C GLN A 57 -5.81 -11.28 -11.49
N PRO A 58 -5.07 -11.79 -10.49
CA PRO A 58 -4.41 -10.96 -9.48
C PRO A 58 -3.57 -9.87 -10.14
N LYS A 59 -3.68 -8.65 -9.61
CA LYS A 59 -3.03 -7.48 -10.19
C LYS A 59 -1.50 -7.62 -10.26
N GLY A 60 -0.90 -8.31 -9.30
CA GLY A 60 0.54 -8.57 -9.27
C GLY A 60 1.08 -9.36 -10.45
N LEU A 61 0.21 -10.09 -11.17
CA LEU A 61 0.56 -10.84 -12.38
C LEU A 61 0.49 -9.99 -13.66
N PHE A 62 0.00 -8.76 -13.57
CA PHE A 62 -0.03 -7.85 -14.72
C PHE A 62 1.40 -7.53 -15.16
N THR A 63 1.64 -7.56 -16.47
CA THR A 63 2.97 -7.37 -17.04
C THR A 63 3.19 -5.95 -17.54
N ILE A 64 4.35 -5.40 -17.21
CA ILE A 64 4.84 -4.10 -17.68
C ILE A 64 6.24 -4.33 -18.21
N LYS A 65 6.47 -3.97 -19.49
CA LYS A 65 7.75 -4.17 -20.18
C LYS A 65 8.30 -5.61 -20.04
N GLY A 66 7.41 -6.59 -20.18
CA GLY A 66 7.75 -8.02 -20.19
C GLY A 66 7.96 -8.65 -18.81
N LYS A 67 7.80 -7.91 -17.71
CA LYS A 67 7.88 -8.43 -16.34
C LYS A 67 6.58 -8.17 -15.58
N THR A 68 6.15 -9.13 -14.78
CA THR A 68 5.04 -8.96 -13.83
C THR A 68 5.39 -7.93 -12.76
N LEU A 69 4.40 -7.33 -12.11
CA LEU A 69 4.64 -6.44 -10.97
C LEU A 69 5.36 -7.17 -9.82
N PHE A 70 5.09 -8.46 -9.61
CA PHE A 70 5.86 -9.25 -8.64
C PHE A 70 7.34 -9.34 -9.02
N GLU A 71 7.68 -9.66 -10.27
CA GLU A 71 9.08 -9.69 -10.74
C GLU A 71 9.77 -8.34 -10.51
N TRP A 72 9.11 -7.22 -10.81
CA TRP A 72 9.65 -5.89 -10.54
C TRP A 72 10.00 -5.65 -9.07
N HIS A 73 9.14 -6.08 -8.15
CA HIS A 73 9.38 -5.91 -6.72
C HIS A 73 10.40 -6.90 -6.17
N MET A 74 10.36 -8.16 -6.62
CA MET A 74 11.32 -9.17 -6.16
C MET A 74 12.75 -8.82 -6.60
N GLU A 75 12.95 -8.32 -7.83
CA GLU A 75 14.26 -7.88 -8.31
C GLU A 75 14.86 -6.77 -7.44
N ARG A 76 14.05 -5.80 -7.02
CA ARG A 76 14.49 -4.74 -6.09
C ARG A 76 14.91 -5.29 -4.73
N ILE A 77 14.13 -6.24 -4.21
CA ILE A 77 14.46 -6.88 -2.92
C ILE A 77 15.76 -7.68 -3.05
N GLN A 78 15.93 -8.45 -4.13
CA GLN A 78 17.16 -9.18 -4.42
C GLN A 78 18.38 -8.25 -4.51
N GLU A 79 18.21 -7.08 -5.16
CA GLU A 79 19.26 -6.07 -5.26
C GLU A 79 19.66 -5.52 -3.89
N LEU A 80 18.70 -5.29 -2.98
CA LEU A 80 18.99 -4.88 -1.60
C LEU A 80 19.72 -5.96 -0.81
N VAL A 81 19.27 -7.22 -0.91
CA VAL A 81 19.94 -8.36 -0.29
C VAL A 81 21.39 -8.44 -0.77
N LYS A 82 21.61 -8.30 -2.08
CA LYS A 82 22.96 -8.34 -2.67
C LYS A 82 23.82 -7.15 -2.24
N SER A 83 23.28 -5.94 -2.29
CA SER A 83 24.03 -4.69 -2.09
C SER A 83 24.42 -4.45 -0.63
N TYR A 84 23.60 -4.92 0.31
CA TYR A 84 23.78 -4.68 1.73
C TYR A 84 23.98 -5.95 2.56
N CYS A 85 24.04 -7.13 1.92
CA CYS A 85 23.96 -8.42 2.62
C CYS A 85 22.75 -8.47 3.57
N ALA A 86 21.66 -7.81 3.17
CA ALA A 86 20.52 -7.56 4.04
C ALA A 86 19.74 -8.83 4.34
N LYS A 87 19.28 -8.96 5.59
CA LYS A 87 18.40 -10.05 6.03
C LYS A 87 16.95 -9.63 5.83
N ILE A 88 16.36 -10.01 4.70
CA ILE A 88 15.01 -9.62 4.31
C ILE A 88 14.08 -10.83 4.24
N SER A 89 12.98 -10.80 5.00
CA SER A 89 11.85 -11.72 4.83
C SER A 89 10.74 -11.04 4.04
N VAL A 90 10.11 -11.77 3.12
CA VAL A 90 9.04 -11.24 2.26
C VAL A 90 7.73 -11.90 2.59
N PHE A 91 6.69 -11.10 2.75
CA PHE A 91 5.34 -11.55 3.02
C PHE A 91 4.41 -11.01 1.94
N VAL A 92 3.59 -11.88 1.36
CA VAL A 92 2.59 -11.48 0.36
C VAL A 92 1.21 -11.67 0.96
N MET A 93 0.48 -10.57 1.13
CA MET A 93 -0.90 -10.59 1.59
C MET A 93 -1.84 -10.80 0.41
N THR A 94 -2.60 -11.89 0.43
CA THR A 94 -3.57 -12.26 -0.62
C THR A 94 -5.02 -12.07 -0.13
N SER A 95 -5.99 -12.27 -1.01
CA SER A 95 -7.42 -12.42 -0.64
C SER A 95 -7.94 -13.79 -1.06
N SER A 96 -9.16 -14.13 -0.65
CA SER A 96 -9.85 -15.33 -1.14
C SER A 96 -9.98 -15.40 -2.66
N PHE A 97 -9.85 -14.25 -3.35
CA PHE A 97 -9.93 -14.14 -4.81
C PHE A 97 -8.56 -14.23 -5.51
N THR A 98 -7.46 -14.02 -4.79
CA THR A 98 -6.11 -13.97 -5.39
C THR A 98 -5.17 -15.05 -4.88
N ASP A 99 -5.44 -15.66 -3.73
CA ASP A 99 -4.50 -16.54 -3.00
C ASP A 99 -3.98 -17.70 -3.84
N LYS A 100 -4.88 -18.45 -4.47
CA LYS A 100 -4.53 -19.63 -5.26
C LYS A 100 -3.58 -19.29 -6.41
N GLU A 101 -3.98 -18.35 -7.27
CA GLU A 101 -3.20 -17.96 -8.45
C GLU A 101 -1.85 -17.34 -8.07
N VAL A 102 -1.80 -16.54 -7.00
CA VAL A 102 -0.54 -15.95 -6.51
C VAL A 102 0.40 -17.05 -6.00
N LYS A 103 -0.07 -17.99 -5.16
CA LYS A 103 0.76 -19.09 -4.66
C LYS A 103 1.28 -19.97 -5.80
N GLU A 104 0.42 -20.32 -6.76
CA GLU A 104 0.82 -21.11 -7.94
C GLU A 104 1.87 -20.38 -8.80
N TYR A 105 1.79 -19.05 -8.90
CA TYR A 105 2.77 -18.25 -9.62
C TYR A 105 4.16 -18.32 -8.97
N PHE A 106 4.22 -18.21 -7.63
CA PHE A 106 5.47 -18.26 -6.87
C PHE A 106 6.02 -19.68 -6.73
N GLN A 107 5.18 -20.73 -6.70
CA GLN A 107 5.67 -22.12 -6.69
C GLN A 107 6.45 -22.50 -7.95
N LYS A 108 6.19 -21.81 -9.08
CA LYS A 108 6.83 -22.08 -10.37
C LYS A 108 8.13 -21.29 -10.56
N ARG A 109 8.56 -20.49 -9.59
CA ARG A 109 9.71 -19.57 -9.70
C ARG A 109 10.50 -19.56 -8.41
N ASP A 110 11.82 -19.60 -8.51
CA ASP A 110 12.68 -19.33 -7.37
C ASP A 110 13.21 -17.90 -7.46
N PHE A 111 12.84 -17.08 -6.48
CA PHE A 111 13.35 -15.71 -6.33
C PHE A 111 14.56 -15.65 -5.38
N GLY A 112 15.01 -16.76 -4.80
CA GLY A 112 16.11 -16.75 -3.82
C GLY A 112 15.81 -15.93 -2.56
N LEU A 113 14.52 -15.72 -2.25
CA LEU A 113 14.03 -14.94 -1.13
C LEU A 113 13.17 -15.83 -0.23
N SER A 114 13.19 -15.57 1.08
CA SER A 114 12.27 -16.21 2.03
C SER A 114 10.89 -15.56 1.89
N ILE A 115 10.01 -16.19 1.10
CA ILE A 115 8.66 -15.68 0.80
C ILE A 115 7.62 -16.50 1.56
N GLN A 116 6.78 -15.83 2.33
CA GLN A 116 5.63 -16.42 3.01
C GLN A 116 4.34 -15.74 2.54
N PHE A 117 3.23 -16.47 2.56
CA PHE A 117 1.92 -15.97 2.15
C PHE A 117 0.98 -16.00 3.34
N PHE A 118 0.17 -14.94 3.47
CA PHE A 118 -0.93 -14.90 4.43
C PHE A 118 -2.15 -14.28 3.76
N MET A 119 -3.33 -14.76 4.10
CA MET A 119 -4.56 -14.35 3.43
C MET A 119 -5.36 -13.43 4.35
N GLN A 120 -5.78 -12.28 3.85
CA GLN A 120 -6.69 -11.42 4.59
C GLN A 120 -8.09 -12.05 4.69
N SER A 121 -8.81 -11.67 5.73
CA SER A 121 -10.17 -12.09 6.02
C SER A 121 -11.17 -11.46 5.04
N ASN A 122 -12.36 -12.07 4.98
CA ASN A 122 -13.51 -11.50 4.29
C ASN A 122 -14.50 -10.89 5.27
N SER A 123 -15.31 -9.96 4.76
CA SER A 123 -16.52 -9.45 5.39
C SER A 123 -17.75 -9.79 4.56
N VAL A 124 -18.88 -10.00 5.24
CA VAL A 124 -20.17 -10.19 4.59
C VAL A 124 -20.64 -8.85 4.03
N SER A 125 -20.99 -8.86 2.74
CA SER A 125 -21.64 -7.75 2.05
C SER A 125 -23.10 -7.66 2.50
N VAL A 126 -23.56 -6.45 2.77
CA VAL A 126 -24.90 -6.20 3.32
C VAL A 126 -25.67 -5.21 2.46
N ASP A 127 -27.00 -5.26 2.54
CA ASP A 127 -27.89 -4.28 1.93
C ASP A 127 -27.78 -2.92 2.65
N VAL A 128 -28.50 -1.91 2.15
CA VAL A 128 -28.54 -0.57 2.76
C VAL A 128 -29.03 -0.54 4.21
N ASN A 129 -29.74 -1.57 4.66
CA ASN A 129 -30.23 -1.73 6.03
C ASN A 129 -29.31 -2.58 6.92
N GLY A 130 -28.17 -3.05 6.38
CA GLY A 130 -27.21 -3.89 7.10
C GLY A 130 -27.58 -5.39 7.14
N LYS A 131 -28.53 -5.85 6.33
CA LYS A 131 -28.86 -7.29 6.22
C LYS A 131 -27.91 -8.00 5.24
N PRO A 132 -27.44 -9.22 5.54
CA PRO A 132 -26.61 -10.00 4.61
C PRO A 132 -27.24 -10.12 3.22
N LEU A 133 -26.47 -9.80 2.19
CA LEU A 133 -26.83 -10.11 0.82
C LEU A 133 -26.41 -11.55 0.50
N GLN A 134 -27.30 -12.28 -0.18
CA GLN A 134 -27.08 -13.68 -0.52
C GLN A 134 -27.16 -13.91 -2.03
N CYS A 135 -26.35 -14.86 -2.50
CA CYS A 135 -26.38 -15.38 -3.86
C CYS A 135 -26.47 -16.91 -3.79
N PHE A 136 -27.57 -17.46 -4.29
CA PHE A 136 -27.94 -18.87 -4.26
C PHE A 136 -27.81 -19.51 -2.87
N GLY A 137 -28.35 -18.82 -1.85
CA GLY A 137 -28.37 -19.29 -0.46
C GLY A 137 -27.04 -19.17 0.29
N LYS A 138 -26.04 -18.49 -0.29
CA LYS A 138 -24.76 -18.21 0.38
C LYS A 138 -24.55 -16.72 0.57
N ASP A 139 -24.01 -16.33 1.71
CA ASP A 139 -23.63 -14.95 1.97
C ASP A 139 -22.58 -14.48 0.97
N ILE A 140 -22.74 -13.26 0.48
CA ILE A 140 -21.80 -12.65 -0.45
C ILE A 140 -20.68 -12.03 0.36
N GLU A 141 -19.46 -12.48 0.11
CA GLU A 141 -18.28 -12.01 0.82
C GLU A 141 -17.40 -11.10 -0.05
N SER A 142 -16.66 -10.22 0.62
CA SER A 142 -15.62 -9.39 0.01
C SER A 142 -14.41 -9.25 0.92
N PRO A 143 -13.20 -8.98 0.39
CA PRO A 143 -12.03 -8.81 1.24
C PRO A 143 -12.22 -7.66 2.22
N TYR A 144 -11.76 -7.81 3.46
CA TYR A 144 -12.06 -6.88 4.56
C TYR A 144 -11.22 -5.59 4.56
N GLY A 145 -10.59 -5.26 3.43
CA GLY A 145 -9.72 -4.10 3.27
C GLY A 145 -8.28 -4.33 3.75
N ASN A 146 -7.38 -3.44 3.33
CA ASN A 146 -5.95 -3.59 3.62
C ASN A 146 -5.57 -3.38 5.10
N GLY A 147 -6.47 -2.85 5.92
CA GLY A 147 -6.32 -2.77 7.37
C GLY A 147 -6.33 -4.13 8.07
N ASP A 148 -6.87 -5.16 7.42
CA ASP A 148 -6.87 -6.52 7.99
C ASP A 148 -5.45 -7.11 8.10
N ILE A 149 -4.43 -6.47 7.52
CA ILE A 149 -3.02 -6.84 7.71
C ILE A 149 -2.67 -7.08 9.18
N PHE A 150 -3.16 -6.23 10.11
CA PHE A 150 -2.81 -6.34 11.53
C PHE A 150 -3.35 -7.63 12.18
N LYS A 151 -4.48 -8.16 11.69
CA LYS A 151 -5.05 -9.44 12.12
C LYS A 151 -4.45 -10.60 11.32
N ALA A 152 -4.44 -10.51 10.00
CA ALA A 152 -4.06 -11.58 9.09
C ALA A 152 -2.57 -11.97 9.17
N ILE A 153 -1.66 -11.02 9.47
CA ILE A 153 -0.22 -11.29 9.55
C ILE A 153 0.17 -12.26 10.68
N GLN A 154 -0.75 -12.62 11.56
CA GLN A 154 -0.54 -13.66 12.58
C GLN A 154 -0.36 -15.07 11.99
N GLN A 155 -0.78 -15.28 10.74
CA GLN A 155 -0.62 -16.56 10.03
C GLN A 155 0.86 -16.89 9.70
N VAL A 156 1.76 -15.91 9.84
CA VAL A 156 3.19 -16.03 9.54
C VAL A 156 4.05 -15.62 10.74
N SER A 157 5.28 -16.14 10.81
CA SER A 157 6.20 -15.77 11.88
C SER A 157 6.91 -14.45 11.59
N LEU A 158 6.88 -13.54 12.58
CA LEU A 158 7.61 -12.27 12.57
C LEU A 158 8.76 -12.30 13.59
N GLU A 159 9.24 -13.48 13.96
CA GLU A 159 10.32 -13.64 14.93
C GLU A 159 11.64 -13.09 14.38
N GLY A 160 12.37 -12.34 15.21
CA GLY A 160 13.63 -11.71 14.84
C GLY A 160 13.52 -10.55 13.85
N ILE A 161 12.34 -10.21 13.32
CA ILE A 161 12.15 -9.10 12.38
C ILE A 161 11.90 -7.80 13.15
N ASP A 162 12.75 -6.79 12.95
CA ASP A 162 12.69 -5.51 13.66
C ASP A 162 11.55 -4.60 13.14
N ALA A 163 11.41 -4.50 11.82
CA ALA A 163 10.42 -3.63 11.17
C ALA A 163 9.93 -4.20 9.83
N LEU A 164 8.74 -3.77 9.42
CA LEU A 164 8.05 -4.21 8.20
C LEU A 164 7.81 -3.03 7.26
N ASN A 165 8.38 -3.05 6.06
CA ASN A 165 7.99 -2.12 5.00
C ASN A 165 6.82 -2.70 4.20
N VAL A 166 5.66 -2.08 4.32
CA VAL A 166 4.41 -2.45 3.64
C VAL A 166 4.23 -1.59 2.39
N ILE A 167 4.01 -2.24 1.25
CA ILE A 167 3.74 -1.57 -0.03
C ILE A 167 2.45 -2.10 -0.70
N SER A 168 1.78 -1.25 -1.48
CA SER A 168 0.78 -1.70 -2.45
C SER A 168 1.43 -2.33 -3.67
N ILE A 169 0.93 -3.49 -4.13
CA ILE A 169 1.44 -4.18 -5.33
C ILE A 169 1.43 -3.31 -6.60
N ASP A 170 0.53 -2.34 -6.66
CA ASP A 170 0.23 -1.61 -7.90
C ASP A 170 1.13 -0.42 -8.21
N ASN A 171 1.95 0.03 -7.28
CA ASN A 171 2.93 1.06 -7.56
C ASN A 171 4.18 0.41 -8.18
N VAL A 172 4.33 0.48 -9.50
CA VAL A 172 5.49 -0.14 -10.17
C VAL A 172 6.81 0.52 -9.80
N LEU A 173 6.82 1.74 -9.25
CA LEU A 173 8.02 2.46 -8.82
C LEU A 173 8.26 2.41 -7.30
N ALA A 174 7.50 1.61 -6.54
CA ALA A 174 7.66 1.57 -5.09
C ALA A 174 9.11 1.24 -4.69
N LYS A 175 9.77 2.19 -4.01
CA LYS A 175 11.07 1.92 -3.40
C LYS A 175 10.87 1.18 -2.08
N ILE A 176 11.19 -0.10 -2.13
CA ILE A 176 11.15 -1.02 -1.00
C ILE A 176 12.41 -0.82 -0.17
N LEU A 177 12.26 -0.71 1.15
CA LEU A 177 13.37 -0.59 2.11
C LEU A 177 14.46 0.41 1.70
N ASP A 178 14.03 1.53 1.11
CA ASP A 178 14.90 2.64 0.73
C ASP A 178 15.74 3.11 1.93
N PRO A 179 17.09 3.16 1.83
CA PRO A 179 17.95 3.55 2.93
C PRO A 179 17.58 4.91 3.54
N VAL A 180 17.13 5.88 2.74
CA VAL A 180 16.70 7.19 3.28
C VAL A 180 15.49 7.02 4.19
N PHE A 181 14.49 6.27 3.71
CA PHE A 181 13.27 5.97 4.46
C PHE A 181 13.54 5.17 5.74
N VAL A 182 14.36 4.13 5.64
CA VAL A 182 14.76 3.28 6.76
C VAL A 182 15.53 4.10 7.80
N GLY A 183 16.50 4.91 7.37
CA GLY A 183 17.26 5.76 8.27
C GLY A 183 16.40 6.80 8.97
N ALA A 184 15.47 7.45 8.26
CA ALA A 184 14.54 8.40 8.87
C ALA A 184 13.64 7.73 9.91
N PHE A 185 13.14 6.52 9.62
CA PHE A 185 12.30 5.73 10.53
C PHE A 185 12.99 5.44 11.85
N TYR A 186 14.24 4.94 11.81
CA TYR A 186 14.99 4.62 13.03
C TYR A 186 15.56 5.87 13.72
N SER A 187 15.96 6.91 12.98
CA SER A 187 16.49 8.15 13.56
C SER A 187 15.47 8.89 14.43
N ARG A 188 14.17 8.71 14.15
CA ARG A 188 13.07 9.36 14.86
C ARG A 188 12.32 8.40 15.79
N GLU A 189 12.78 7.15 15.89
CA GLU A 189 12.17 6.09 16.71
C GLU A 189 10.66 5.90 16.46
N TYR A 190 10.24 6.00 15.20
CA TYR A 190 8.82 5.87 14.85
C TYR A 190 8.30 4.44 15.09
N ASP A 191 7.02 4.35 15.43
CA ASP A 191 6.24 3.13 15.28
C ASP A 191 5.74 2.98 13.84
N VAL A 192 5.42 4.10 13.18
CA VAL A 192 4.99 4.13 11.78
C VAL A 192 5.56 5.34 11.04
N LEU A 193 6.23 5.13 9.91
CA LEU A 193 6.59 6.22 8.99
C LEU A 193 5.96 5.93 7.62
N SER A 194 5.33 6.94 7.02
CA SER A 194 4.65 6.82 5.73
C SER A 194 5.33 7.68 4.67
N LYS A 195 5.46 7.16 3.44
CA LYS A 195 5.85 8.00 2.30
C LYS A 195 4.65 8.74 1.71
N SER A 196 4.90 9.96 1.26
CA SER A 196 3.95 10.77 0.52
C SER A 196 4.58 11.35 -0.74
N VAL A 197 3.74 11.67 -1.70
CA VAL A 197 4.10 12.54 -2.83
C VAL A 197 3.31 13.83 -2.74
N THR A 198 3.85 14.90 -3.29
CA THR A 198 3.07 16.12 -3.48
C THR A 198 1.92 15.83 -4.46
N LYS A 199 0.70 16.09 -4.00
CA LYS A 199 -0.54 15.86 -4.72
C LYS A 199 -0.63 16.80 -5.92
N GLY A 200 -0.99 16.26 -7.08
CA GLY A 200 -1.26 17.04 -8.28
C GLY A 200 -2.63 17.73 -8.20
N GLU A 201 -2.85 18.71 -9.06
CA GLU A 201 -4.16 19.37 -9.17
C GLU A 201 -5.25 18.34 -9.50
N ASN A 202 -6.36 18.37 -8.76
CA ASN A 202 -7.52 17.48 -8.93
C ASN A 202 -7.19 15.96 -8.84
N GLU A 203 -6.05 15.57 -8.27
CA GLU A 203 -5.69 14.16 -8.15
C GLU A 203 -6.57 13.42 -7.12
N SER A 204 -7.06 12.23 -7.48
CA SER A 204 -7.87 11.40 -6.58
C SER A 204 -7.01 10.46 -5.72
N VAL A 205 -6.22 11.07 -4.83
CA VAL A 205 -5.40 10.36 -3.84
C VAL A 205 -5.80 10.78 -2.42
N GLY A 206 -5.85 9.81 -1.50
CA GLY A 206 -6.05 10.07 -0.08
C GLY A 206 -4.93 10.97 0.46
N ALA A 207 -5.28 11.95 1.28
CA ALA A 207 -4.35 13.00 1.70
C ALA A 207 -4.11 12.96 3.22
N PHE A 208 -2.86 13.13 3.61
CA PHE A 208 -2.46 13.22 5.01
C PHE A 208 -2.92 14.55 5.61
N LEU A 209 -3.37 14.50 6.85
CA LEU A 209 -3.80 15.68 7.58
C LEU A 209 -3.63 15.47 9.09
N MET A 210 -3.55 16.58 9.81
CA MET A 210 -3.54 16.59 11.27
C MET A 210 -4.94 16.94 11.80
N SER A 211 -5.53 16.03 12.58
CA SER A 211 -6.80 16.21 13.27
C SER A 211 -6.62 15.94 14.75
N ASN A 212 -6.87 16.94 15.61
CA ASN A 212 -6.68 16.83 17.06
C ASN A 212 -5.30 16.27 17.45
N SER A 213 -4.24 16.78 16.81
CA SER A 213 -2.85 16.33 16.96
C SER A 213 -2.57 14.89 16.52
N LYS A 214 -3.54 14.19 15.94
CA LYS A 214 -3.36 12.87 15.34
C LYS A 214 -3.21 12.96 13.83
N LEU A 215 -2.30 12.18 13.29
CA LEU A 215 -2.19 11.97 11.84
C LEU A 215 -3.36 11.09 11.40
N VAL A 216 -4.07 11.51 10.37
CA VAL A 216 -5.09 10.69 9.71
C VAL A 216 -4.99 10.89 8.19
N ILE A 217 -5.68 10.04 7.45
CA ILE A 217 -5.84 10.18 6.01
C ILE A 217 -7.31 10.43 5.72
N ARG A 218 -7.59 11.43 4.89
CA ARG A 218 -8.91 11.64 4.29
C ARG A 218 -8.88 11.05 2.89
N GLU A 219 -9.75 10.10 2.62
CA GLU A 219 -9.90 9.50 1.29
C GLU A 219 -10.60 10.46 0.33
N TYR A 220 -10.29 10.37 -0.96
CA TYR A 220 -10.86 11.28 -1.98
C TYR A 220 -12.38 11.10 -2.13
N SER A 221 -12.93 9.93 -1.82
CA SER A 221 -14.38 9.70 -1.81
C SER A 221 -15.11 10.47 -0.71
N GLU A 222 -14.38 10.99 0.28
CA GLU A 222 -14.89 11.78 1.39
C GLU A 222 -14.72 13.29 1.17
N SER A 223 -13.96 13.70 0.15
CA SER A 223 -13.69 15.11 -0.17
C SER A 223 -14.76 15.69 -1.09
N VAL A 224 -15.89 16.11 -0.53
CA VAL A 224 -16.84 17.00 -1.21
C VAL A 224 -16.40 18.45 -0.96
N GLY A 225 -15.99 19.16 -2.01
CA GLY A 225 -15.79 20.62 -1.97
C GLY A 225 -14.47 21.13 -1.38
N ASP A 226 -13.41 20.33 -1.31
CA ASP A 226 -12.11 20.77 -0.80
C ASP A 226 -11.34 21.60 -1.84
N SER A 227 -11.73 22.86 -1.99
CA SER A 227 -10.86 23.93 -2.48
C SER A 227 -10.17 24.60 -1.28
N SER A 228 -9.34 23.84 -0.55
CA SER A 228 -8.63 24.35 0.63
C SER A 228 -7.66 25.49 0.29
N GLY A 229 -7.31 25.67 -0.99
CA GLY A 229 -6.31 26.64 -1.45
C GLY A 229 -4.89 26.31 -0.98
N GLU A 230 -4.71 25.22 -0.22
CA GLU A 230 -3.41 24.80 0.30
C GLU A 230 -2.60 24.12 -0.81
N CYS A 231 -1.48 24.74 -1.17
CA CYS A 231 -0.53 24.18 -2.10
C CYS A 231 0.36 23.13 -1.41
N GLY A 232 0.80 22.13 -2.18
CA GLY A 232 1.79 21.16 -1.69
C GLY A 232 1.21 20.11 -0.75
N ILE A 233 -0.09 19.79 -0.83
CA ILE A 233 -0.76 18.74 -0.04
C ILE A 233 -0.07 17.39 -0.26
N GLN A 234 0.11 16.62 0.81
CA GLN A 234 0.78 15.34 0.78
C GLN A 234 -0.21 14.19 0.57
N GLY A 235 -0.06 13.50 -0.57
CA GLY A 235 -0.85 12.34 -0.96
C GLY A 235 -0.22 11.03 -0.49
N ASN A 236 -1.04 10.12 0.01
CA ASN A 236 -0.63 8.79 0.43
C ASN A 236 -0.37 7.86 -0.76
N ILE A 237 0.81 7.25 -0.80
CA ILE A 237 1.20 6.29 -1.83
C ILE A 237 1.19 4.84 -1.36
N CYS A 238 0.63 4.58 -0.18
CA CYS A 238 0.53 3.25 0.44
C CYS A 238 1.89 2.55 0.54
N ASN A 239 2.90 3.30 1.00
CA ASN A 239 4.23 2.81 1.33
C ASN A 239 4.56 3.26 2.76
N HIS A 240 4.59 2.29 3.67
CA HIS A 240 4.70 2.53 5.11
C HIS A 240 5.80 1.62 5.68
N ILE A 241 6.53 2.07 6.68
CA ILE A 241 7.38 1.21 7.50
C ILE A 241 6.86 1.20 8.92
N PHE A 242 6.65 0.00 9.44
CA PHE A 242 6.08 -0.26 10.75
C PHE A 242 7.09 -0.94 11.66
N LYS A 243 7.16 -0.53 12.91
CA LYS A 243 7.87 -1.29 13.95
C LYS A 243 7.13 -2.59 14.20
N THR A 244 7.83 -3.73 14.20
CA THR A 244 7.18 -5.04 14.38
C THR A 244 6.43 -5.13 15.71
N SER A 245 6.92 -4.50 16.77
CA SER A 245 6.23 -4.47 18.07
C SER A 245 4.88 -3.75 18.00
N PHE A 246 4.78 -2.67 17.21
CA PHE A 246 3.53 -1.95 16.99
C PHE A 246 2.54 -2.79 16.16
N VAL A 247 3.01 -3.46 15.10
CA VAL A 247 2.16 -4.40 14.34
C VAL A 247 1.60 -5.51 15.24
N LYS A 248 2.41 -6.00 16.18
CA LYS A 248 1.98 -7.00 17.17
C LYS A 248 0.95 -6.44 18.16
N SER A 249 1.05 -5.19 18.61
CA SER A 249 0.05 -4.60 19.51
C SER A 249 -1.28 -4.31 18.80
N MET A 250 -1.27 -4.02 17.50
CA MET A 250 -2.48 -3.78 16.71
C MET A 250 -3.34 -5.03 16.48
N ARG A 251 -2.83 -6.23 16.80
CA ARG A 251 -3.52 -7.52 16.61
C ARG A 251 -4.87 -7.63 17.32
N SER A 252 -5.00 -6.98 18.48
CA SER A 252 -6.20 -6.98 19.30
C SER A 252 -7.08 -5.75 19.09
N VAL A 253 -6.75 -4.91 18.11
CA VAL A 253 -7.47 -3.66 17.83
C VAL A 253 -8.49 -3.90 16.73
N ASP A 254 -9.72 -3.46 16.98
CA ASP A 254 -10.75 -3.37 15.95
C ASP A 254 -10.66 -2.00 15.27
N LEU A 255 -10.07 -1.97 14.07
CA LEU A 255 -10.01 -0.77 13.25
C LEU A 255 -11.40 -0.32 12.82
N LYS A 256 -11.53 0.98 12.56
CA LYS A 256 -12.75 1.59 12.02
C LYS A 256 -13.17 0.89 10.72
N GLU A 257 -14.44 0.48 10.66
CA GLU A 257 -15.05 -0.02 9.43
C GLU A 257 -15.53 1.15 8.55
N HIS A 258 -15.17 1.10 7.28
CA HIS A 258 -15.62 2.01 6.24
C HIS A 258 -16.62 1.29 5.31
N LYS A 259 -17.62 2.03 4.83
CA LYS A 259 -18.70 1.50 3.98
C LYS A 259 -18.44 1.86 2.52
N ALA A 260 -18.14 0.86 1.70
CA ALA A 260 -18.02 1.03 0.26
C ALA A 260 -19.31 0.61 -0.45
N PHE A 261 -20.17 1.59 -0.77
CA PHE A 261 -21.42 1.35 -1.48
C PHE A 261 -21.17 0.86 -2.91
N LYS A 262 -21.84 -0.25 -3.29
CA LYS A 262 -21.67 -0.91 -4.59
C LYS A 262 -23.00 -1.49 -5.09
N ALA A 263 -23.10 -1.65 -6.40
CA ALA A 263 -24.08 -2.54 -7.01
C ALA A 263 -23.57 -3.98 -6.85
N ILE A 264 -24.15 -4.72 -5.91
CA ILE A 264 -23.75 -6.06 -5.52
C ILE A 264 -24.81 -7.04 -6.07
N PRO A 265 -24.46 -7.88 -7.06
CA PRO A 265 -25.37 -8.90 -7.58
C PRO A 265 -25.81 -9.86 -6.47
N TYR A 266 -27.09 -10.18 -6.38
CA TYR A 266 -27.67 -11.05 -5.34
C TYR A 266 -28.78 -11.92 -5.95
N SER A 267 -29.31 -12.89 -5.20
CA SER A 267 -30.40 -13.75 -5.69
C SER A 267 -31.62 -13.71 -4.80
N VAL A 268 -32.80 -13.81 -5.41
CA VAL A 268 -34.06 -14.11 -4.71
C VAL A 268 -34.56 -15.46 -5.22
N GLY A 269 -34.61 -16.46 -4.34
CA GLY A 269 -34.81 -17.85 -4.76
C GLY A 269 -33.71 -18.30 -5.73
N ASN A 270 -34.10 -18.71 -6.95
CA ASN A 270 -33.17 -19.14 -8.01
C ASN A 270 -32.87 -18.05 -9.05
N GLU A 271 -33.36 -16.82 -8.86
CA GLU A 271 -33.17 -15.74 -9.83
C GLU A 271 -31.98 -14.86 -9.44
N LEU A 272 -31.03 -14.66 -10.37
CA LEU A 272 -29.90 -13.74 -10.20
C LEU A 272 -30.28 -12.32 -10.61
N ILE A 273 -30.17 -11.39 -9.66
CA ILE A 273 -30.42 -9.97 -9.86
C ILE A 273 -29.09 -9.23 -9.95
N LYS A 274 -28.93 -8.41 -11.00
CA LYS A 274 -27.78 -7.51 -11.21
C LYS A 274 -28.24 -6.05 -11.11
N PRO A 275 -28.09 -5.40 -9.95
CA PRO A 275 -28.53 -4.02 -9.75
C PRO A 275 -27.84 -3.05 -10.71
N SER A 276 -28.57 -2.05 -11.19
CA SER A 276 -28.05 -0.95 -12.01
C SER A 276 -27.47 0.20 -11.19
N SER A 277 -27.79 0.26 -9.89
CA SER A 277 -27.32 1.26 -8.92
C SER A 277 -26.89 0.58 -7.61
N PRO A 278 -26.15 1.27 -6.71
CA PRO A 278 -25.77 0.71 -5.43
C PRO A 278 -26.97 0.24 -4.59
N ASN A 279 -26.98 -1.04 -4.23
CA ASN A 279 -28.03 -1.68 -3.41
C ASN A 279 -27.53 -2.13 -2.03
N GLY A 280 -26.24 -2.00 -1.77
CA GLY A 280 -25.61 -2.43 -0.54
C GLY A 280 -24.20 -1.87 -0.39
N TYR A 281 -23.51 -2.30 0.65
CA TYR A 281 -22.14 -1.90 0.91
C TYR A 281 -21.26 -3.08 1.36
N LYS A 282 -19.98 -2.95 1.01
CA LYS A 282 -18.89 -3.77 1.53
C LYS A 282 -18.28 -3.05 2.73
N LYS A 283 -17.84 -3.83 3.73
CA LYS A 283 -17.10 -3.31 4.87
C LYS A 283 -15.62 -3.47 4.61
N GLU A 284 -14.85 -2.40 4.78
CA GLU A 284 -13.41 -2.38 4.60
C GLU A 284 -12.73 -1.68 5.79
N THR A 285 -11.57 -2.16 6.19
CA THR A 285 -10.67 -1.47 7.12
C THR A 285 -9.47 -0.93 6.37
N PHE A 286 -8.91 0.21 6.81
CA PHE A 286 -7.75 0.81 6.15
C PHE A 286 -6.50 0.74 7.02
N ILE A 287 -5.37 0.37 6.40
CA ILE A 287 -4.08 0.22 7.07
C ILE A 287 -3.64 1.49 7.80
N PHE A 288 -4.01 2.66 7.28
CA PHE A 288 -3.65 3.95 7.85
C PHE A 288 -4.52 4.38 9.05
N ASP A 289 -5.63 3.70 9.32
CA ASP A 289 -6.42 3.98 10.54
C ASP A 289 -5.65 3.58 11.81
N CYS A 290 -4.55 2.82 11.69
CA CYS A 290 -3.66 2.54 12.80
C CYS A 290 -2.97 3.78 13.38
N PHE A 291 -2.91 4.90 12.64
CA PHE A 291 -2.28 6.13 13.14
C PHE A 291 -2.95 6.66 14.40
N GLU A 292 -4.22 6.30 14.65
CA GLU A 292 -4.93 6.68 15.87
C GLU A 292 -4.34 6.07 17.15
N TYR A 293 -3.54 5.00 17.01
CA TYR A 293 -3.07 4.15 18.11
C TYR A 293 -1.59 4.34 18.45
N THR A 294 -0.94 5.36 17.88
CA THR A 294 0.43 5.76 18.25
C THR A 294 0.66 7.24 17.99
N ASP A 295 1.38 7.91 18.88
CA ASP A 295 1.87 9.28 18.64
C ASP A 295 3.26 9.28 17.98
N LYS A 296 3.90 8.10 17.85
CA LYS A 296 5.19 7.93 17.18
C LYS A 296 4.98 7.62 15.70
N ASN A 297 4.32 8.55 15.00
CA ASN A 297 4.11 8.44 13.56
C ASN A 297 4.61 9.68 12.80
N GLY A 298 4.83 9.53 11.49
CA GLY A 298 5.28 10.63 10.65
C GLY A 298 5.03 10.41 9.15
N VAL A 299 5.30 11.46 8.38
CA VAL A 299 5.18 11.49 6.92
C VAL A 299 6.50 11.97 6.31
N MET A 300 6.95 11.31 5.24
CA MET A 300 8.14 11.67 4.47
C MET A 300 7.76 11.93 3.02
N ASN A 301 8.00 13.16 2.54
CA ASN A 301 7.81 13.50 1.14
C ASN A 301 8.93 12.89 0.28
N VAL A 302 8.56 12.34 -0.88
CA VAL A 302 9.49 11.80 -1.87
C VAL A 302 9.18 12.33 -3.28
N PRO A 303 10.17 12.38 -4.19
CA PRO A 303 9.95 12.76 -5.58
C PRO A 303 9.04 11.73 -6.28
N ARG A 304 7.90 12.18 -6.79
CA ARG A 304 6.88 11.32 -7.44
C ARG A 304 7.48 10.49 -8.56
N GLU A 305 8.26 11.14 -9.42
CA GLU A 305 8.85 10.56 -10.62
C GLU A 305 9.83 9.43 -10.29
N LYS A 306 10.38 9.42 -9.07
CA LYS A 306 11.31 8.38 -8.61
C LYS A 306 10.62 7.24 -7.86
N GLU A 307 9.40 7.43 -7.36
CA GLU A 307 8.82 6.53 -6.36
C GLU A 307 7.35 6.17 -6.54
N PHE A 308 6.61 6.84 -7.43
CA PHE A 308 5.16 6.65 -7.55
C PHE A 308 4.67 6.65 -8.99
N SER A 309 4.30 5.46 -9.46
CA SER A 309 3.56 5.26 -10.70
C SER A 309 2.58 4.10 -10.49
N PRO A 310 1.34 4.38 -10.04
CA PRO A 310 0.38 3.34 -9.73
C PRO A 310 -0.33 2.86 -11.00
N LEU A 311 -0.53 1.55 -11.11
CA LEU A 311 -1.36 0.95 -12.14
C LEU A 311 -2.80 0.84 -11.62
N LYS A 312 -3.72 1.76 -11.90
CA LYS A 312 -5.11 1.72 -11.38
C LYS A 312 -6.17 1.49 -12.45
N ASN A 313 -5.91 1.94 -13.67
CA ASN A 313 -6.90 2.07 -14.74
C ASN A 313 -6.47 1.34 -16.02
N GLY A 314 -7.43 0.98 -16.87
CA GLY A 314 -7.18 0.39 -18.18
C GLY A 314 -6.49 1.34 -19.17
N GLN A 315 -6.04 0.81 -20.30
CA GLN A 315 -5.19 1.51 -21.27
C GLN A 315 -5.82 2.77 -21.89
N GLY A 316 -7.16 2.87 -21.93
CA GLY A 316 -7.89 4.04 -22.43
C GLY A 316 -8.01 5.21 -21.42
N SER A 317 -7.53 5.07 -20.19
CA SER A 317 -7.51 6.14 -19.20
C SER A 317 -6.40 7.16 -19.48
N VAL A 318 -6.59 8.42 -19.10
CA VAL A 318 -5.56 9.47 -19.22
C VAL A 318 -4.44 9.35 -18.18
N SER A 319 -4.66 8.63 -17.08
CA SER A 319 -3.69 8.46 -15.98
C SER A 319 -3.72 7.06 -15.37
N ASP A 320 -2.65 6.74 -14.64
CA ASP A 320 -2.48 5.53 -13.81
C ASP A 320 -2.79 4.23 -14.55
N ASN A 321 -2.23 4.10 -15.76
CA ASN A 321 -2.51 3.05 -16.72
C ASN A 321 -1.20 2.33 -17.15
N PRO A 322 -1.28 1.21 -17.90
CA PRO A 322 -0.11 0.46 -18.34
C PRO A 322 0.94 1.29 -19.10
N MET A 323 0.52 2.29 -19.89
CA MET A 323 1.43 3.16 -20.64
C MET A 323 2.19 4.10 -19.71
N THR A 324 1.50 4.75 -18.78
CA THR A 324 2.14 5.65 -17.80
C THR A 324 3.16 4.91 -16.93
N CYS A 325 2.84 3.70 -16.50
CA CYS A 325 3.76 2.86 -15.75
C CYS A 325 4.96 2.39 -16.60
N THR A 326 4.73 2.09 -17.88
CA THR A 326 5.79 1.74 -18.83
C THR A 326 6.81 2.88 -18.97
N PHE A 327 6.33 4.09 -19.26
CA PHE A 327 7.20 5.27 -19.39
C PHE A 327 7.97 5.56 -18.10
N ALA A 328 7.30 5.44 -16.95
CA ALA A 328 7.91 5.68 -15.65
C ALA A 328 9.07 4.70 -15.38
N VAL A 329 8.88 3.41 -15.69
CA VAL A 329 9.91 2.39 -15.57
C VAL A 329 11.09 2.63 -16.51
N GLU A 330 10.82 3.01 -17.77
CA GLU A 330 11.87 3.29 -18.76
C GLU A 330 12.75 4.46 -18.33
N LYS A 331 12.12 5.57 -17.93
CA LYS A 331 12.83 6.75 -17.42
C LYS A 331 13.71 6.41 -16.22
N HIS A 332 13.16 5.65 -15.27
CA HIS A 332 13.90 5.26 -14.07
C HIS A 332 15.13 4.39 -14.39
N ARG A 333 15.03 3.49 -15.37
CA ARG A 333 16.16 2.64 -15.80
C ARG A 333 17.25 3.43 -16.52
N SER A 334 16.89 4.41 -17.35
CA SER A 334 17.89 5.26 -18.02
C SER A 334 18.70 6.06 -17.01
N GLU A 335 18.06 6.58 -15.97
CA GLU A 335 18.73 7.36 -14.90
C GLU A 335 19.61 6.50 -13.98
N ALA A 336 19.32 5.20 -13.83
CA ALA A 336 20.14 4.28 -13.04
C ALA A 336 21.37 3.74 -13.79
N SER A 337 21.39 3.87 -15.13
CA SER A 337 22.48 3.38 -15.99
C SER A 337 23.48 4.48 -16.39
N SER A 338 23.18 5.73 -16.03
CA SER A 338 23.99 6.94 -16.28
C SER A 338 24.77 7.35 -15.04
#